data_AF-A0AAE4YGD1-F1
#
_entry.id   AF-A0AAE4YGD1-F1
#
_cell.length_a   1.000
_cell.length_b   1.000
_cell.length_c   1.000
_cell.angle_alpha   90.00
_cell.angle_beta   90.00
_cell.angle_gamma   90.00
#
_symmetry.space_group_name_H-M   'P 1'
#
loop_
_entity.id
_entity.type
_entity.pdbx_description
1 polymer ?
#
loop_
_entity_poly.entity_id
_entity_poly.type
_entity_poly.pdbx_seq_one_letter_code
_entity_poly.pdbx_strand_id
1 'polypeptide(L)' 'MSRIYKDLGLPPEASNLTVLRTAIRRLHPDTLAIRSWRAARKRYYRELLQAHDEARSAARRCLCTEAQ' A
#
# COMPACT_ATOMS: atom_id res chain seq x y z
N MET A 1 1.05 -9.91 -5.73
CA MET A 1 1.18 -9.09 -4.49
C MET A 1 2.62 -8.65 -4.31
N SER A 2 2.91 -7.36 -4.43
CA SER A 2 4.29 -6.85 -4.32
C SER A 2 4.82 -7.09 -2.89
N ARG A 3 6.05 -7.63 -2.77
CA ARG A 3 6.68 -8.01 -1.49
C ARG A 3 6.77 -6.84 -0.51
N ILE A 4 6.93 -5.64 -1.05
CA ILE A 4 6.99 -4.38 -0.32
C ILE A 4 5.74 -4.15 0.52
N TYR A 5 4.57 -4.57 0.05
CA TYR A 5 3.32 -4.43 0.80
C TYR A 5 3.27 -5.36 2.03
N LYS A 6 3.83 -6.58 1.93
CA LYS A 6 3.98 -7.47 3.11
C LYS A 6 4.98 -6.90 4.11
N ASP A 7 6.08 -6.32 3.62
CA ASP A 7 7.13 -5.73 4.46
C ASP A 7 6.72 -4.41 5.14
N LEU A 8 5.62 -3.79 4.68
CA LEU A 8 5.07 -2.58 5.31
C LEU A 8 4.36 -2.87 6.64
N GLY A 9 4.01 -4.13 6.94
CA GLY A 9 3.44 -4.54 8.23
C GLY A 9 2.13 -3.82 8.59
N LEU A 10 1.40 -3.32 7.59
CA LEU A 10 0.16 -2.57 7.79
C LEU A 10 -1.05 -3.49 7.82
N PRO A 11 -2.00 -3.29 8.75
CA PRO A 11 -3.25 -4.02 8.75
C PRO A 11 -4.09 -3.63 7.51
N PRO A 12 -4.86 -4.55 6.94
CA PRO A 12 -5.72 -4.28 5.78
C PRO A 12 -6.83 -3.25 6.05
N GLU A 13 -7.12 -2.95 7.32
CA GLU A 13 -8.06 -1.91 7.78
C GLU A 13 -7.44 -0.50 7.80
N ALA A 14 -6.12 -0.39 7.60
CA ALA A 14 -5.45 0.90 7.60
C ALA A 14 -6.00 1.81 6.49
N SER A 15 -6.08 3.11 6.77
CA SER A 15 -6.47 4.10 5.75
C SER A 15 -5.45 4.14 4.60
N ASN A 16 -5.94 4.30 3.36
CA ASN A 16 -5.12 4.53 2.16
C ASN A 16 -4.04 5.60 2.38
N LEU A 17 -4.35 6.64 3.15
CA LEU A 17 -3.44 7.75 3.42
C LEU A 17 -2.31 7.32 4.37
N THR A 18 -2.60 6.44 5.33
CA THR A 18 -1.61 5.80 6.20
C THR A 18 -0.69 4.88 5.39
N VAL A 19 -1.25 4.08 4.49
CA VAL A 19 -0.49 3.18 3.61
C VAL A 19 0.52 3.96 2.77
N LEU A 20 0.06 5.04 2.14
CA LEU A 20 0.92 5.91 1.34
C LEU A 20 2.01 6.58 2.19
N ARG A 21 1.67 7.11 3.37
CA ARG A 21 2.64 7.76 4.25
C ARG A 21 3.72 6.80 4.72
N THR A 22 3.35 5.59 5.13
CA THR A 22 4.32 4.58 5.60
C THR A 22 5.22 4.11 4.45
N ALA A 23 4.67 3.88 3.26
CA ALA A 23 5.45 3.52 2.08
C ALA A 23 6.44 4.62 1.68
N ILE A 24 6.01 5.88 1.64
CA ILE A 24 6.87 7.02 1.33
C ILE A 24 8.01 7.14 2.35
N ARG A 25 7.70 7.06 3.65
CA ARG A 25 8.70 7.15 4.72
C ARG A 25 9.71 6.01 4.69
N ARG A 26 9.27 4.79 4.36
CA ARG A 26 10.12 3.60 4.43
C ARG A 26 10.96 3.38 3.17
N LEU A 27 10.44 3.72 1.99
CA LEU A 27 11.18 3.54 0.74
C LEU A 27 11.96 4.79 0.31
N HIS A 28 11.48 5.98 0.67
CA HIS A 28 11.69 7.14 -0.18
C HIS A 28 11.77 8.50 0.56
N PRO A 29 12.64 8.66 1.58
CA PRO A 29 12.89 9.98 2.15
C PRO A 29 13.52 10.93 1.11
N ASP A 30 14.54 10.49 0.37
CA ASP A 30 15.32 11.37 -0.53
C ASP A 30 14.72 11.52 -1.93
N THR A 31 13.93 10.55 -2.36
CA THR A 31 13.30 10.56 -3.69
C THR A 31 12.11 11.54 -3.76
N LEU A 32 11.66 12.05 -2.60
CA LEU A 32 10.74 13.17 -2.52
C LEU A 32 11.31 14.45 -3.16
N ALA A 33 12.61 14.69 -2.99
CA ALA A 33 13.31 15.87 -3.49
C ALA A 33 13.47 15.89 -5.02
N ILE A 34 13.40 14.72 -5.69
CA ILE A 34 13.66 14.60 -7.12
C ILE A 34 12.38 14.84 -7.92
N ARG A 35 12.22 16.03 -8.50
CA ARG A 35 11.01 16.43 -9.25
C ARG A 35 10.73 15.57 -10.48
N SER A 36 11.76 15.10 -11.18
CA SER A 36 11.66 14.23 -12.38
C SER A 36 11.02 12.88 -12.08
N TRP A 37 11.03 12.41 -10.83
CA TRP A 37 10.43 11.12 -10.43
C TRP A 37 8.93 11.23 -10.13
N ARG A 38 8.29 12.38 -10.42
CA ARG A 38 6.87 12.58 -10.12
C ARG A 38 5.97 11.58 -10.86
N ALA A 39 6.27 11.25 -12.12
CA ALA A 39 5.50 10.29 -12.90
C ALA A 39 5.67 8.86 -12.35
N ALA A 40 6.91 8.44 -12.08
CA ALA A 40 7.21 7.15 -11.46
C ALA A 40 6.51 6.97 -10.10
N ARG A 41 6.54 8.01 -9.25
CA ARG A 41 5.82 8.01 -7.96
C ARG A 41 4.32 7.85 -8.10
N LYS A 42 3.68 8.55 -9.04
CA LYS A 42 2.23 8.39 -9.28
C LYS A 42 1.87 6.96 -9.71
N ARG A 43 2.68 6.36 -10.58
CA ARG A 43 2.49 4.96 -10.99
C ARG A 43 2.60 4.02 -9.79
N TYR A 44 3.68 4.16 -9.01
CA TYR A 44 3.90 3.38 -7.81
C TYR A 44 2.75 3.51 -6.80
N TYR A 45 2.25 4.72 -6.55
CA TYR A 45 1.11 4.93 -5.65
C TYR A 45 -0.17 4.26 -6.13
N ARG A 46 -0.44 4.24 -7.45
CA ARG A 46 -1.60 3.53 -7.99
C ARG A 46 -1.49 2.03 -7.80
N GLU A 47 -0.34 1.44 -8.15
CA GLU A 47 -0.10 0.01 -7.96
C GLU A 47 -0.18 -0.37 -6.47
N LEU A 48 0.33 0.49 -5.58
CA LEU A 48 0.25 0.30 -4.14
C LEU A 48 -1.20 0.33 -3.63
N LEU A 49 -2.00 1.30 -4.06
CA LEU A 49 -3.41 1.40 -3.67
C LEU A 49 -4.25 0.25 -4.20
N GLN A 50 -3.96 -0.22 -5.42
CA GLN A 50 -4.66 -1.37 -5.99
C GLN A 50 -4.32 -2.66 -5.24
N ALA A 51 -3.04 -2.89 -4.91
CA ALA A 51 -2.65 -4.02 -4.07
C ALA A 51 -3.26 -3.95 -2.66
N HIS A 52 -3.42 -2.75 -2.11
CA HIS A 52 -4.09 -2.55 -0.81
C HIS A 52 -5.58 -2.90 -0.88
N ASP A 53 -6.27 -2.50 -1.94
CA ASP A 53 -7.69 -2.82 -2.13
C ASP A 53 -7.93 -4.33 -2.31
N GLU A 54 -7.03 -5.01 -3.03
CA GLU A 54 -7.00 -6.48 -3.13
C GLU A 54 -6.80 -7.14 -1.76
N ALA A 55 -5.85 -6.65 -0.96
CA ALA A 55 -5.58 -7.15 0.38
C ALA A 55 -6.76 -6.92 1.34
N ARG A 56 -7.41 -5.75 1.25
CA ARG A 56 -8.61 -5.42 2.03
C ARG A 56 -9.79 -6.30 1.65
N SER A 57 -9.97 -6.56 0.35
CA SER A 57 -10.98 -7.49 -0.15
C SER A 57 -10.72 -8.93 0.29
N ALA A 58 -9.45 -9.36 0.28
CA ALA A 58 -9.07 -10.68 0.77
C ALA A 58 -9.30 -10.82 2.29
N ALA A 59 -8.91 -9.82 3.08
CA ALA A 59 -9.15 -9.80 4.52
C ALA A 59 -10.65 -9.83 4.83
N ARG A 60 -11.46 -9.05 4.10
CA ARG A 60 -12.92 -9.07 4.23
C ARG A 60 -13.49 -10.45 3.89
N ARG A 61 -13.00 -11.11 2.84
CA ARG A 61 -13.42 -12.48 2.49
C ARG A 61 -13.07 -13.49 3.57
N CYS A 62 -11.88 -13.41 4.18
CA CYS A 62 -11.48 -14.29 5.27
C CYS A 62 -12.38 -14.12 6.52
N LEU A 63 -12.76 -12.89 6.85
CA LEU A 63 -13.70 -12.60 7.95
C LEU A 63 -15.11 -13.16 7.69
N CYS A 64 -15.53 -13.29 6.43
CA CYS A 64 -16.81 -13.92 6.07
C CYS A 64 -16.80 -15.44 6.21
N THR A 65 -15.64 -16.09 6.06
CA THR A 65 -15.50 -17.56 6.10
C THR A 65 -15.37 -18.13 7.51
N GLU A 66 -15.01 -17.33 8.51
CA GLU A 66 -14.97 -17.80 9.92
C GLU A 66 -16.33 -17.72 10.62
N ALA A 67 -17.37 -17.23 9.94
CA ALA A 67 -18.73 -17.08 10.47
C ALA A 67 -19.74 -18.12 9.92
N GLN A 68 -19.27 -19.22 9.33
CA GLN A 68 -20.10 -20.33 8.84
C GLN A 68 -19.82 -21.63 9.58
#